data_AF-A0A6M2EW17-F1
#
_entry.id   AF-A0A6M2EW17-F1
#
_cell.length_a   1.000
_cell.length_b   1.000
_cell.length_c   1.000
_cell.angle_alpha   90.00
_cell.angle_beta   90.00
_cell.angle_gamma   90.00
#
_symmetry.space_group_name_H-M   'P 1'
#
loop_
_entity.id
_entity.type
_entity.pdbx_description
1 polymer ?
#
loop_
_entity_poly.entity_id
_entity_poly.type
_entity_poly.pdbx_seq_one_letter_code
_entity_poly.pdbx_strand_id
1 'polypeptide(L)'
;MGSPNNKPARIFSPHNHTSPCTRTHQIGALLLIATTFFLTRLFDQAFPTCPPSSLNNDHSSPNVVHVSDGGSLSWPQRGYGSHLSLKIYVYEEDEIDGLKELLRGRDGKISADACLKGQWGTQVKIHKLLLQSRFRTRKKEEANLFFVPAYAKCVRMMGGLNDKEINHTYVKVLSQMPYFRRSGGRDHIFVFPSGAGAHLFRSWATYINRSIILTPEGDRTDKKDTSSFNTWKDVIIPGNLEDGMTKRGAAMAQPLPLSKRKYLANYLGRAQGKVGRLKLIELAKQYPDKVYLFIYLFSF
;
A
#
# COMPACT_ATOMS: atom_id res chain seq x y z
N MET A 1 60.18 49.29 -19.97
CA MET A 1 60.19 47.82 -19.77
C MET A 1 59.37 47.52 -18.54
N GLY A 2 58.28 46.78 -18.72
CA GLY A 2 57.23 46.58 -17.72
C GLY A 2 57.22 45.17 -17.09
N SER A 3 56.44 45.07 -16.04
CA SER A 3 56.02 43.92 -15.22
C SER A 3 54.68 44.35 -14.55
N PRO A 4 53.85 43.50 -13.88
CA PRO A 4 53.62 42.04 -13.90
C PRO A 4 52.11 41.64 -14.03
N ASN A 5 51.86 40.32 -13.89
CA ASN A 5 50.63 39.62 -13.41
C ASN A 5 49.43 39.32 -14.33
N ASN A 6 49.16 38.03 -14.63
CA ASN A 6 48.12 37.21 -13.96
C ASN A 6 47.97 35.79 -14.58
N LYS A 7 47.69 34.79 -13.72
CA LYS A 7 47.26 33.40 -14.05
C LYS A 7 45.74 33.34 -14.32
N PRO A 8 45.22 32.24 -14.90
CA PRO A 8 44.55 31.19 -14.09
C PRO A 8 45.00 29.76 -14.49
N ALA A 9 45.31 28.86 -13.57
CA ALA A 9 44.43 27.97 -12.78
C ALA A 9 44.08 26.66 -13.52
N ARG A 10 44.59 25.56 -12.93
CA ARG A 10 44.54 24.18 -13.40
C ARG A 10 43.10 23.63 -13.42
N ILE A 11 42.76 22.94 -14.50
CA ILE A 11 41.59 22.08 -14.57
C ILE A 11 41.90 20.79 -13.78
N PHE A 12 41.08 20.51 -12.77
CA PHE A 12 41.05 19.24 -12.05
C PHE A 12 40.38 18.17 -12.93
N SER A 13 41.14 17.13 -13.29
CA SER A 13 40.57 15.88 -13.80
C SER A 13 40.17 14.97 -12.62
N PRO A 14 38.98 14.34 -12.64
CA PRO A 14 38.60 13.38 -11.62
C PRO A 14 39.32 12.04 -11.85
N HIS A 15 39.99 11.54 -10.82
CA HIS A 15 40.52 10.18 -10.77
C HIS A 15 39.37 9.17 -10.72
N ASN A 16 38.99 8.62 -11.87
CA ASN A 16 38.22 7.38 -11.94
C ASN A 16 39.16 6.20 -11.64
N HIS A 17 39.19 5.74 -10.38
CA HIS A 17 39.67 4.40 -10.06
C HIS A 17 38.63 3.37 -10.48
N THR A 18 38.53 3.11 -11.78
CA THR A 18 37.90 1.89 -12.29
C THR A 18 38.96 0.80 -12.27
N SER A 19 38.95 -0.02 -11.21
CA SER A 19 39.70 -1.28 -11.21
C SER A 19 39.26 -2.10 -12.43
N PRO A 20 40.16 -2.50 -13.34
CA PRO A 20 39.77 -3.23 -14.54
C PRO A 20 39.22 -4.61 -14.13
N CYS A 21 37.98 -4.89 -14.54
CA CYS A 21 37.37 -6.21 -14.41
C CYS A 21 38.16 -7.20 -15.30
N THR A 22 39.16 -7.84 -14.71
CA THR A 22 39.99 -8.83 -15.42
C THR A 22 39.20 -10.11 -15.66
N ARG A 23 39.66 -10.91 -16.63
CA ARG A 23 39.12 -12.24 -16.93
C ARG A 23 39.08 -13.15 -15.70
N THR A 24 39.98 -12.94 -14.74
CA THR A 24 40.00 -13.61 -13.43
C THR A 24 38.79 -13.27 -12.56
N HIS A 25 38.30 -12.03 -12.57
CA HIS A 25 37.08 -11.64 -11.87
C HIS A 25 35.84 -12.27 -12.49
N GLN A 26 35.79 -12.37 -13.82
CA GLN A 26 34.68 -13.03 -14.52
C GLN A 26 34.64 -14.54 -14.22
N ILE A 27 35.82 -15.19 -14.23
CA ILE A 27 35.94 -16.60 -13.83
C ILE A 27 35.54 -16.76 -12.37
N GLY A 28 36.00 -15.89 -11.47
CA GLY A 28 35.62 -15.90 -10.07
C GLY A 28 34.12 -15.73 -9.85
N ALA A 29 33.46 -14.83 -10.60
CA ALA A 29 32.02 -14.64 -10.52
C ALA A 29 31.24 -15.87 -11.02
N LEU A 30 31.68 -16.50 -12.11
CA LEU A 30 31.08 -17.74 -12.62
C LEU A 30 31.24 -18.90 -11.64
N LEU A 31 32.42 -19.02 -11.01
CA LEU A 31 32.69 -20.01 -9.97
C LEU A 31 31.81 -19.77 -8.75
N LEU A 32 31.61 -18.51 -8.35
CA LEU A 32 30.70 -18.13 -7.26
C LEU A 32 29.25 -18.51 -7.60
N ILE A 33 28.77 -18.20 -8.81
CA ILE A 33 27.41 -18.55 -9.24
C ILE A 33 27.22 -20.07 -9.24
N ALA A 34 28.17 -20.82 -9.80
CA ALA A 34 28.12 -22.28 -9.83
C ALA A 34 28.12 -22.88 -8.43
N THR A 35 29.05 -22.47 -7.55
CA THR A 35 29.10 -22.94 -6.16
C THR A 35 27.84 -22.59 -5.38
N THR A 36 27.31 -21.38 -5.52
CA THR A 36 26.05 -21.01 -4.86
C THR A 36 24.89 -21.87 -5.35
N PHE A 37 24.80 -22.12 -6.66
CA PHE A 37 23.76 -22.98 -7.26
C PHE A 37 23.83 -24.42 -6.74
N PHE A 38 25.02 -25.03 -6.73
CA PHE A 38 25.20 -26.39 -6.23
C PHE A 38 24.97 -26.50 -4.73
N LEU A 39 25.43 -25.52 -3.93
CA LEU A 39 25.17 -25.48 -2.49
C LEU A 39 23.68 -25.35 -2.20
N THR A 40 22.95 -24.45 -2.87
CA THR A 40 21.50 -24.33 -2.69
C THR A 40 20.77 -25.62 -3.05
N ARG A 41 21.19 -26.33 -4.10
CA ARG A 41 20.59 -27.61 -4.48
C ARG A 41 20.91 -28.74 -3.49
N LEU A 42 22.12 -28.77 -2.95
CA LEU A 42 22.51 -29.73 -1.91
C LEU A 42 21.71 -29.50 -0.63
N PHE A 43 21.50 -28.24 -0.22
CA PHE A 43 20.63 -27.92 0.91
C PHE A 43 19.17 -28.25 0.63
N ASP A 44 18.64 -27.96 -0.57
CA ASP A 44 17.28 -28.33 -0.96
C ASP A 44 17.06 -29.86 -1.00
N GLN A 45 18.10 -30.65 -1.26
CA GLN A 45 18.04 -32.12 -1.22
C GLN A 45 18.29 -32.71 0.17
N ALA A 46 18.93 -31.97 1.08
CA ALA A 46 19.22 -32.40 2.45
C ALA A 46 18.00 -32.23 3.39
N PHE A 47 17.01 -31.42 3.00
CA PHE A 47 15.73 -31.34 3.71
C PHE A 47 14.71 -32.28 3.06
N PRO A 48 14.17 -33.29 3.77
CA PRO A 48 13.16 -34.15 3.20
C PRO A 48 11.90 -33.34 2.86
N THR A 49 11.38 -33.56 1.65
CA THR A 49 10.04 -33.18 1.23
C THR A 49 9.05 -33.62 2.31
N CYS A 50 8.24 -32.70 2.83
CA CYS A 50 7.22 -33.01 3.83
C CYS A 50 6.41 -34.25 3.40
N PRO A 51 6.24 -35.27 4.27
CA PRO A 51 5.33 -36.35 3.96
C PRO A 51 3.89 -35.79 3.85
N PRO A 52 3.03 -36.36 2.97
CA PRO A 52 1.63 -35.99 2.94
C PRO A 52 1.04 -36.30 4.32
N SER A 53 0.54 -35.27 5.01
CA SER A 53 -0.06 -35.41 6.33
C SER A 53 -1.29 -36.32 6.21
N SER A 54 -1.24 -37.48 6.86
CA SER A 54 -2.41 -38.29 7.10
C SER A 54 -3.43 -37.48 7.90
N LEU A 55 -4.67 -37.44 7.42
CA LEU A 55 -5.82 -36.90 8.16
C LEU A 55 -5.96 -37.66 9.48
N ASN A 56 -5.43 -37.11 10.56
CA ASN A 56 -5.94 -37.41 11.89
C ASN A 56 -6.97 -36.34 12.24
N ASN A 57 -8.24 -36.75 12.21
CA ASN A 57 -9.35 -36.03 12.81
C ASN A 57 -9.13 -35.97 14.33
N ASP A 58 -8.37 -34.98 14.79
CA ASP A 58 -8.42 -34.59 16.19
C ASP A 58 -9.44 -33.48 16.33
N HIS A 59 -10.57 -33.84 16.95
CA HIS A 59 -11.68 -32.95 17.31
C HIS A 59 -11.22 -31.95 18.38
N SER A 60 -10.43 -30.96 17.98
CA SER A 60 -10.28 -29.71 18.72
C SER A 60 -11.09 -28.64 18.00
N SER A 61 -12.06 -28.08 18.71
CA SER A 61 -13.01 -27.09 18.21
C SER A 61 -12.28 -25.98 17.43
N PRO A 62 -12.63 -25.68 16.16
CA PRO A 62 -11.96 -24.64 15.40
C PRO A 62 -12.16 -23.28 16.09
N ASN A 63 -11.06 -22.64 16.49
CA ASN A 63 -11.09 -21.31 17.08
C ASN A 63 -11.55 -20.30 16.03
N VAL A 64 -12.83 -19.94 16.12
CA VAL A 64 -13.49 -18.92 15.34
C VAL A 64 -12.82 -17.57 15.57
N VAL A 65 -12.33 -16.93 14.51
CA VAL A 65 -12.04 -15.49 14.58
C VAL A 65 -13.40 -14.79 14.61
N HIS A 66 -13.84 -14.39 15.80
CA HIS A 66 -14.97 -13.50 15.96
C HIS A 66 -14.59 -12.13 15.38
N VAL A 67 -14.93 -11.92 14.11
CA VAL A 67 -15.12 -10.56 13.59
C VAL A 67 -16.33 -10.04 14.35
N SER A 68 -16.18 -8.91 15.03
CA SER A 68 -17.15 -8.39 16.02
C SER A 68 -18.59 -8.30 15.51
N ASP A 69 -18.82 -8.43 14.20
CA ASP A 69 -20.09 -8.15 13.57
C ASP A 69 -20.67 -9.20 12.58
N GLY A 70 -20.57 -10.51 12.89
CA GLY A 70 -21.57 -11.49 12.39
C GLY A 70 -21.10 -12.55 11.39
N GLY A 71 -19.82 -12.91 11.40
CA GLY A 71 -19.32 -14.10 10.70
C GLY A 71 -18.13 -14.72 11.42
N SER A 72 -18.16 -16.05 11.59
CA SER A 72 -17.03 -16.82 12.06
C SER A 72 -16.10 -17.13 10.89
N LEU A 73 -14.98 -16.41 10.76
CA LEU A 73 -13.94 -16.83 9.82
C LEU A 73 -13.07 -17.89 10.51
N SER A 74 -13.15 -19.13 10.03
CA SER A 74 -12.24 -20.19 10.46
C SER A 74 -10.84 -19.86 9.92
N TRP A 75 -9.86 -19.68 10.81
CA TRP A 75 -8.46 -19.54 10.40
C TRP A 75 -8.04 -20.79 9.62
N PRO A 76 -7.62 -20.67 8.35
CA PRO A 76 -7.27 -21.84 7.57
C PRO A 76 -6.00 -22.48 8.13
N GLN A 77 -6.09 -23.74 8.58
CA GLN A 77 -4.94 -24.56 8.97
C GLN A 77 -4.09 -25.00 7.75
N ARG A 78 -3.79 -24.10 6.81
CA ARG A 78 -2.89 -24.35 5.68
C ARG A 78 -1.42 -24.18 6.10
N GLY A 79 -1.01 -24.83 7.18
CA GLY A 79 0.35 -24.75 7.72
C GLY A 79 0.68 -23.48 8.54
N TYR A 80 -0.29 -22.60 8.80
CA TYR A 80 -0.11 -21.36 9.57
C TYR A 80 -0.46 -21.48 11.07
N GLY A 81 -0.54 -22.72 11.59
CA GLY A 81 -0.88 -23.00 12.99
C GLY A 81 -2.38 -22.90 13.33
N SER A 82 -2.71 -23.22 14.59
CA SER A 82 -4.09 -23.26 15.12
C SER A 82 -4.64 -21.89 15.54
N HIS A 83 -3.79 -20.86 15.60
CA HIS A 83 -4.16 -19.50 16.00
C HIS A 83 -3.31 -18.46 15.25
N LEU A 84 -3.91 -17.30 14.96
CA LEU A 84 -3.20 -16.16 14.40
C LEU A 84 -2.44 -15.42 15.51
N SER A 85 -1.13 -15.65 15.61
CA SER A 85 -0.23 -14.89 16.48
C SER A 85 0.40 -13.72 15.70
N LEU A 86 -0.40 -12.66 15.51
CA LEU A 86 0.03 -11.46 14.78
C LEU A 86 0.13 -10.26 15.73
N LYS A 87 1.26 -9.56 15.69
CA LYS A 87 1.51 -8.31 16.41
C LYS A 87 1.81 -7.18 15.42
N ILE A 88 1.04 -6.10 15.48
CA ILE A 88 1.17 -4.93 14.63
C ILE A 88 1.57 -3.75 15.50
N TYR A 89 2.73 -3.15 15.23
CA TYR A 89 3.09 -1.87 15.82
C TYR A 89 2.48 -0.74 15.01
N VAL A 90 1.89 0.25 15.67
CA VAL A 90 1.37 1.46 15.04
C VAL A 90 2.27 2.61 15.49
N TYR A 91 2.97 3.24 14.54
CA TYR A 91 3.81 4.41 14.85
C TYR A 91 2.94 5.52 15.45
N GLU A 92 3.44 6.19 16.48
CA GLU A 92 2.74 7.32 17.10
C GLU A 92 3.00 8.63 16.31
N GLU A 93 2.09 9.60 16.43
CA GLU A 93 2.11 10.85 15.65
C GLU A 93 3.39 11.68 15.86
N ASP A 94 3.89 11.74 17.09
CA ASP A 94 5.08 12.52 17.46
C ASP A 94 6.36 11.66 17.53
N GLU A 95 6.31 10.40 17.09
CA GLU A 95 7.43 9.46 17.22
C GLU A 95 8.55 9.71 16.21
N ILE A 96 8.19 10.10 14.99
CA ILE A 96 9.13 10.35 13.88
C ILE A 96 8.83 11.74 13.31
N ASP A 97 9.88 12.56 13.23
CA ASP A 97 9.80 13.91 12.66
C ASP A 97 9.30 13.86 11.20
N GLY A 98 8.20 14.54 10.91
CA GLY A 98 7.47 14.49 9.64
C GLY A 98 6.12 13.75 9.70
N LEU A 99 5.90 12.83 10.65
CA LEU A 99 4.63 12.07 10.72
C LEU A 99 3.45 12.97 11.05
N LYS A 100 3.64 13.91 11.97
CA LYS A 100 2.64 14.90 12.34
C LYS A 100 2.17 15.71 11.14
N GLU A 101 3.08 16.14 10.27
CA GLU A 101 2.74 16.88 9.05
C GLU A 101 1.96 16.02 8.05
N LEU A 102 2.28 14.72 7.93
CA LEU A 102 1.51 13.79 7.11
C LEU A 102 0.10 13.53 7.66
N LEU A 103 -0.13 13.75 8.95
CA LEU A 103 -1.42 13.56 9.63
C LEU A 103 -2.25 14.84 9.75
N ARG A 104 -1.59 16.01 9.93
CA ARG A 104 -2.22 17.28 10.33
C ARG A 104 -1.89 18.46 9.41
N GLY A 105 -1.03 18.25 8.41
CA GLY A 105 -0.48 19.33 7.57
C GLY A 105 0.63 20.12 8.27
N ARG A 106 1.31 20.99 7.51
CA ARG A 106 2.44 21.80 8.00
C ARG A 106 2.11 22.58 9.27
N ASP A 107 0.93 23.17 9.34
CA ASP A 107 0.50 24.02 10.45
C ASP A 107 -0.10 23.23 11.63
N GLY A 108 -0.29 21.91 11.49
CA GLY A 108 -0.96 21.10 12.52
C GLY A 108 -2.48 21.32 12.66
N LYS A 109 -3.10 22.14 11.79
CA LYS A 109 -4.50 22.57 11.91
C LYS A 109 -5.53 21.54 11.44
N ILE A 110 -5.12 20.54 10.68
CA ILE A 110 -6.05 19.55 10.11
C ILE A 110 -6.34 18.47 11.15
N SER A 111 -7.59 18.38 11.60
CA SER A 111 -8.00 17.33 12.54
C SER A 111 -8.23 15.99 11.82
N ALA A 112 -8.01 14.88 12.55
CA ALA A 112 -8.34 13.55 12.05
C ALA A 112 -9.82 13.42 11.68
N ASP A 113 -10.71 14.12 12.39
CA ASP A 113 -12.14 14.07 12.12
C ASP A 113 -12.54 14.83 10.85
N ALA A 114 -11.82 15.91 10.50
CA ALA A 114 -11.97 16.55 9.19
C ALA A 114 -11.59 15.58 8.05
N CYS A 115 -10.69 14.64 8.32
CA CYS A 115 -10.28 13.59 7.40
C CYS A 115 -11.18 12.37 7.34
N LEU A 116 -12.26 12.27 8.13
CA LEU A 116 -13.19 11.13 8.07
C LEU A 116 -14.15 11.18 6.87
N LYS A 117 -14.33 12.35 6.25
CA LYS A 117 -15.27 12.58 5.14
C LYS A 117 -14.63 12.27 3.79
N GLY A 118 -15.45 11.82 2.83
CA GLY A 118 -15.01 11.54 1.46
C GLY A 118 -14.12 10.29 1.33
N GLN A 119 -13.52 10.09 0.16
CA GLN A 119 -12.78 8.84 -0.16
C GLN A 119 -11.59 8.57 0.78
N TRP A 120 -10.95 9.61 1.33
CA TRP A 120 -9.76 9.47 2.17
C TRP A 120 -10.04 9.07 3.62
N GLY A 121 -11.30 9.06 4.06
CA GLY A 121 -11.67 8.63 5.41
C GLY A 121 -11.25 7.21 5.78
N THR A 122 -11.01 6.35 4.78
CA THR A 122 -10.47 5.01 4.99
C THR A 122 -9.11 5.02 5.71
N GLN A 123 -8.24 6.01 5.45
CA GLN A 123 -6.95 6.13 6.17
C GLN A 123 -7.18 6.31 7.67
N VAL A 124 -8.13 7.17 8.04
CA VAL A 124 -8.46 7.45 9.44
C VAL A 124 -9.11 6.25 10.10
N LYS A 125 -10.06 5.59 9.42
CA LYS A 125 -10.77 4.41 9.94
C LYS A 125 -9.84 3.23 10.18
N ILE A 126 -8.94 2.92 9.24
CA ILE A 126 -7.94 1.86 9.42
C ILE A 126 -6.99 2.22 10.56
N HIS A 127 -6.54 3.48 10.63
CA HIS A 127 -5.70 3.92 11.74
C HIS A 127 -6.42 3.70 13.08
N LYS A 128 -7.65 4.21 13.27
CA LYS A 128 -8.45 4.03 14.51
C LYS A 128 -8.70 2.54 14.81
N LEU A 129 -9.02 1.73 13.80
CA LEU A 129 -9.21 0.28 13.93
C LEU A 129 -7.95 -0.41 14.48
N LEU A 130 -6.79 -0.11 13.91
CA LEU A 130 -5.52 -0.69 14.36
C LEU A 130 -5.13 -0.20 15.75
N LEU A 131 -5.42 1.05 16.10
CA LEU A 131 -5.18 1.57 17.45
C LEU A 131 -5.98 0.81 18.53
N GLN A 132 -7.17 0.31 18.18
CA GLN A 132 -8.10 -0.42 19.06
C GLN A 132 -8.00 -1.95 18.92
N SER A 133 -7.21 -2.46 17.98
CA SER A 133 -7.13 -3.88 17.66
C SER A 133 -6.41 -4.67 18.74
N ARG A 134 -6.90 -5.88 19.05
CA ARG A 134 -6.21 -6.86 19.91
C ARG A 134 -4.84 -7.30 19.37
N PHE A 135 -4.61 -7.12 18.06
CA PHE A 135 -3.35 -7.45 17.41
C PHE A 135 -2.32 -6.31 17.55
N ARG A 136 -2.68 -5.17 18.15
CA ARG A 136 -1.74 -4.07 18.36
C ARG A 136 -0.75 -4.42 19.45
N THR A 137 0.54 -4.18 19.18
CA THR A 137 1.60 -4.16 20.20
C THR A 137 2.11 -2.74 20.44
N ARG A 138 2.57 -2.46 21.66
CA ARG A 138 3.28 -1.22 22.02
C ARG A 138 4.80 -1.36 21.96
N LYS A 139 5.30 -2.56 21.67
CA LYS A 139 6.72 -2.90 21.59
C LYS A 139 7.09 -3.22 20.15
N LYS A 140 8.05 -2.49 19.59
CA LYS A 140 8.48 -2.63 18.19
C LYS A 140 9.21 -3.93 17.95
N GLU A 141 9.98 -4.38 18.94
CA GLU A 141 10.76 -5.61 18.95
C GLU A 141 9.89 -6.87 18.88
N GLU A 142 8.65 -6.81 19.36
CA GLU A 142 7.69 -7.91 19.27
C GLU A 142 6.82 -7.86 18.01
N ALA A 143 6.92 -6.81 17.20
CA ALA A 143 6.02 -6.59 16.07
C ALA A 143 6.42 -7.43 14.85
N ASN A 144 5.41 -8.05 14.23
CA ASN A 144 5.54 -8.73 12.95
C ASN A 144 5.30 -7.76 11.77
N LEU A 145 4.43 -6.77 11.97
CA LEU A 145 4.10 -5.74 10.98
C LEU A 145 4.10 -4.35 11.63
N PHE A 146 4.32 -3.33 10.81
CA PHE A 146 4.37 -1.94 11.23
C PHE A 146 3.40 -1.12 10.39
N PHE A 147 2.47 -0.43 11.04
CA PHE A 147 1.56 0.49 10.37
C PHE A 147 2.08 1.92 10.47
N VAL A 148 2.29 2.56 9.31
CA VAL A 148 2.71 3.96 9.23
C VAL A 148 1.48 4.83 9.00
N PRO A 149 1.01 5.59 10.01
CA PRO A 149 -0.18 6.41 9.85
C PRO A 149 0.14 7.64 9.00
N ALA A 150 -0.69 7.90 8.00
CA ALA A 150 -0.60 9.09 7.18
C ALA A 150 -1.98 9.45 6.62
N TYR A 151 -2.35 10.73 6.68
CA TYR A 151 -3.58 11.27 6.08
C TYR A 151 -3.24 12.14 4.87
N ALA A 152 -2.13 11.83 4.19
CA ALA A 152 -1.56 12.66 3.14
C ALA A 152 -2.57 13.07 2.06
N LYS A 153 -3.53 12.19 1.69
CA LYS A 153 -4.54 12.54 0.69
C LYS A 153 -5.46 13.63 1.21
N CYS A 154 -5.96 13.47 2.42
CA CYS A 154 -6.80 14.44 3.10
C CYS A 154 -6.07 15.79 3.29
N VAL A 155 -4.85 15.72 3.83
CA VAL A 155 -3.98 16.87 4.08
C VAL A 155 -3.72 17.66 2.80
N ARG A 156 -3.46 16.97 1.69
CA ARG A 156 -3.35 17.58 0.36
C ARG A 156 -4.62 18.31 -0.06
N MET A 157 -5.76 17.66 0.08
CA MET A 157 -7.04 18.21 -0.38
C MET A 157 -7.47 19.45 0.42
N MET A 158 -7.04 19.56 1.68
CA MET A 158 -7.27 20.75 2.51
C MET A 158 -6.15 21.79 2.43
N GLY A 159 -5.17 21.63 1.54
CA GLY A 159 -4.07 22.58 1.36
C GLY A 159 -3.03 22.59 2.47
N GLY A 160 -3.01 21.56 3.34
CA GLY A 160 -2.03 21.46 4.43
C GLY A 160 -0.63 21.07 3.95
N LEU A 161 -0.52 20.38 2.81
CA LEU A 161 0.73 20.09 2.08
C LEU A 161 0.46 19.99 0.58
N ASN A 162 1.42 20.38 -0.26
CA ASN A 162 1.41 20.14 -1.70
C ASN A 162 2.18 18.86 -2.09
N ASP A 163 2.14 18.48 -3.37
CA ASP A 163 2.73 17.23 -3.87
C ASP A 163 4.25 17.13 -3.63
N LYS A 164 4.98 18.26 -3.71
CA LYS A 164 6.43 18.27 -3.45
C LYS A 164 6.72 18.06 -1.96
N GLU A 165 5.93 18.72 -1.11
CA GLU A 165 6.06 18.64 0.34
C GLU A 165 5.70 17.25 0.87
N ILE A 166 4.62 16.64 0.36
CA ILE A 166 4.24 15.26 0.69
C ILE A 166 5.38 14.32 0.35
N ASN A 167 5.95 14.44 -0.85
CA ASN A 167 7.07 13.60 -1.26
C ASN A 167 8.28 13.75 -0.33
N HIS A 168 8.69 15.00 -0.06
CA HIS A 168 9.81 15.29 0.81
C HIS A 168 9.57 14.76 2.24
N THR A 169 8.36 14.94 2.76
CA THR A 169 8.01 14.53 4.13
C THR A 169 8.02 13.01 4.27
N TYR A 170 7.50 12.25 3.28
CA TYR A 170 7.62 10.79 3.29
C TYR A 170 9.09 10.33 3.26
N VAL A 171 9.93 10.91 2.40
CA VAL A 171 11.36 10.57 2.35
C VAL A 171 12.05 10.84 3.68
N LYS A 172 11.76 12.00 4.29
CA LYS A 172 12.26 12.39 5.61
C LYS A 172 11.85 11.37 6.69
N VAL A 173 10.57 11.04 6.77
CA VAL A 173 10.03 10.06 7.75
C VAL A 173 10.71 8.71 7.60
N LEU A 174 10.76 8.17 6.38
CA LEU A 174 11.31 6.84 6.11
C LEU A 174 12.81 6.75 6.43
N SER A 175 13.58 7.83 6.22
CA SER A 175 15.01 7.85 6.51
C SER A 175 15.36 7.65 7.99
N GLN A 176 14.39 7.96 8.88
CA GLN A 176 14.56 7.93 10.33
C GLN A 176 14.07 6.62 10.97
N MET A 177 13.35 5.76 10.25
CA MET A 177 12.71 4.55 10.79
C MET A 177 13.67 3.34 10.80
N PRO A 178 14.19 2.89 11.96
CA PRO A 178 15.19 1.80 11.99
C PRO A 178 14.61 0.44 11.57
N TYR A 179 13.37 0.16 12.00
CA TYR A 179 12.67 -1.08 11.65
C TYR A 179 12.29 -1.13 10.17
N PHE A 180 12.03 0.03 9.55
CA PHE A 180 11.84 0.14 8.11
C PHE A 180 13.11 -0.29 7.37
N ARG A 181 14.28 0.22 7.79
CA ARG A 181 15.58 -0.16 7.19
C ARG A 181 15.89 -1.64 7.35
N ARG A 182 15.54 -2.25 8.48
CA ARG A 182 15.77 -3.68 8.78
C ARG A 182 15.17 -4.61 7.73
N SER A 183 13.89 -4.42 7.39
CA SER A 183 13.19 -5.27 6.43
C SER A 183 13.24 -4.72 5.00
N GLY A 184 13.69 -3.48 4.85
CA GLY A 184 13.55 -2.72 3.62
C GLY A 184 12.11 -2.30 3.33
N GLY A 185 11.28 -2.17 4.37
CA GLY A 185 9.87 -1.81 4.30
C GLY A 185 8.90 -2.95 4.04
N ARG A 186 9.36 -4.21 3.92
CA ARG A 186 8.51 -5.38 3.59
C ARG A 186 7.42 -5.69 4.62
N ASP A 187 7.69 -5.37 5.87
CA ASP A 187 6.78 -5.53 7.01
C ASP A 187 6.02 -4.23 7.31
N HIS A 188 6.16 -3.18 6.49
CA HIS A 188 5.48 -1.89 6.70
C HIS A 188 4.25 -1.73 5.82
N ILE A 189 3.19 -1.20 6.42
CA ILE A 189 1.86 -1.07 5.85
C ILE A 189 1.58 0.42 5.61
N PHE A 190 1.18 0.75 4.38
CA PHE A 190 0.77 2.09 3.97
C PHE A 190 -0.63 2.06 3.34
N VAL A 191 -1.44 3.09 3.59
CA VAL A 191 -2.79 3.19 3.04
C VAL A 191 -2.85 4.34 2.06
N PHE A 192 -3.24 4.06 0.82
CA PHE A 192 -3.46 5.05 -0.22
C PHE A 192 -4.90 4.94 -0.74
N PRO A 193 -5.84 5.74 -0.22
CA PRO A 193 -7.29 5.50 -0.37
C PRO A 193 -7.88 6.07 -1.67
N SER A 194 -7.06 6.53 -2.61
CA SER A 194 -7.52 7.20 -3.83
C SER A 194 -7.09 6.44 -5.07
N GLY A 195 -7.77 6.64 -6.20
CA GLY A 195 -7.39 6.00 -7.47
C GLY A 195 -5.99 6.34 -8.00
N ALA A 196 -5.28 7.31 -7.42
CA ALA A 196 -3.86 7.54 -7.69
C ALA A 196 -2.92 6.55 -6.98
N GLY A 197 -3.44 5.76 -6.05
CA GLY A 197 -2.66 4.81 -5.24
C GLY A 197 -1.44 5.47 -4.60
N ALA A 198 -0.32 4.76 -4.65
CA ALA A 198 0.94 5.20 -4.05
C ALA A 198 1.57 6.42 -4.74
N HIS A 199 1.15 6.83 -5.94
CA HIS A 199 1.72 7.99 -6.66
C HIS A 199 1.48 9.33 -5.98
N LEU A 200 0.58 9.39 -5.00
CA LEU A 200 0.51 10.52 -4.08
C LEU A 200 1.88 10.80 -3.42
N PHE A 201 2.63 9.74 -3.12
CA PHE A 201 4.04 9.81 -2.76
C PHE A 201 4.88 9.58 -4.04
N ARG A 202 5.28 10.65 -4.72
CA ARG A 202 5.95 10.57 -6.04
C ARG A 202 7.14 9.60 -6.10
N SER A 203 7.92 9.49 -5.03
CA SER A 203 9.09 8.61 -4.94
C SER A 203 8.78 7.22 -4.36
N TRP A 204 7.50 6.82 -4.28
CA TRP A 204 7.10 5.55 -3.67
C TRP A 204 7.82 4.32 -4.24
N ALA A 205 8.03 4.29 -5.56
CA ALA A 205 8.68 3.17 -6.24
C ALA A 205 10.15 2.98 -5.84
N THR A 206 10.78 4.02 -5.29
CA THR A 206 12.15 3.95 -4.75
C THR A 206 12.12 3.55 -3.28
N TYR A 207 11.22 4.12 -2.49
CA TYR A 207 11.30 4.03 -1.03
C TYR A 207 10.41 2.98 -0.40
N ILE A 208 9.23 2.70 -0.97
CA ILE A 208 8.23 1.78 -0.38
C ILE A 208 7.73 0.72 -1.38
N ASN A 209 8.48 0.44 -2.45
CA ASN A 209 8.10 -0.56 -3.46
C ASN A 209 7.94 -1.98 -2.90
N ARG A 210 8.60 -2.28 -1.78
CA ARG A 210 8.53 -3.57 -1.09
C ARG A 210 7.45 -3.62 -0.01
N SER A 211 6.86 -2.49 0.33
CA SER A 211 5.88 -2.37 1.40
C SER A 211 4.50 -2.87 0.98
N ILE A 212 3.70 -3.20 2.00
CA ILE A 212 2.30 -3.62 1.86
C ILE A 212 1.46 -2.37 1.63
N ILE A 213 0.84 -2.25 0.46
CA ILE A 213 -0.03 -1.12 0.13
C ILE A 213 -1.48 -1.56 0.20
N LEU A 214 -2.27 -0.82 1.00
CA LEU A 214 -3.71 -0.94 1.04
C LEU A 214 -4.29 0.15 0.13
N THR A 215 -5.04 -0.26 -0.89
CA THR A 215 -5.64 0.67 -1.86
C THR A 215 -7.01 0.17 -2.31
N PRO A 216 -8.00 1.05 -2.52
CA PRO A 216 -9.32 0.62 -2.98
C PRO A 216 -9.39 0.34 -4.45
N GLU A 217 -8.50 0.98 -5.20
CA GLU A 217 -8.41 0.88 -6.64
C GLU A 217 -6.92 0.69 -6.93
N GLY A 218 -6.55 -0.22 -7.84
CA GLY A 218 -5.18 -0.26 -8.34
C GLY A 218 -4.77 1.12 -8.89
N ASP A 219 -3.48 1.35 -9.08
CA ASP A 219 -2.99 2.63 -9.57
C ASP A 219 -3.53 2.95 -10.98
N ARG A 220 -4.41 3.95 -11.07
CA ARG A 220 -4.98 4.41 -12.35
C ARG A 220 -4.03 5.28 -13.17
N THR A 221 -2.90 5.70 -12.58
CA THR A 221 -1.88 6.47 -13.29
C THR A 221 -0.86 5.57 -13.98
N ASP A 222 -0.90 4.28 -13.68
CA ASP A 222 -0.08 3.30 -14.37
C ASP A 222 -0.56 3.14 -15.82
N LYS A 223 0.31 3.54 -16.75
CA LYS A 223 0.11 3.32 -18.18
C LYS A 223 0.85 2.07 -18.67
N LYS A 224 1.54 1.33 -17.79
CA LYS A 224 2.29 0.12 -18.13
C LYS A 224 1.37 -1.09 -18.09
N ASP A 225 1.75 -2.13 -18.84
CA ASP A 225 1.07 -3.43 -18.83
C ASP A 225 1.22 -4.18 -17.49
N THR A 226 2.16 -3.75 -16.65
CA THR A 226 2.38 -4.29 -15.29
C THR A 226 1.91 -3.27 -14.27
N SER A 227 0.92 -3.67 -13.46
CA SER A 227 0.26 -2.82 -12.46
C SER A 227 1.21 -2.43 -11.32
N SER A 228 1.11 -1.19 -10.84
CA SER A 228 1.72 -0.73 -9.58
C SER A 228 1.11 -1.39 -8.34
N PHE A 229 0.06 -2.20 -8.51
CA PHE A 229 -0.44 -3.14 -7.52
C PHE A 229 0.21 -4.52 -7.71
N ASN A 230 0.81 -5.04 -6.64
CA ASN A 230 1.43 -6.36 -6.62
C ASN A 230 0.59 -7.34 -5.79
N THR A 231 0.02 -8.35 -6.45
CA THR A 231 -0.88 -9.35 -5.86
C THR A 231 -0.25 -10.19 -4.74
N TRP A 232 1.08 -10.24 -4.64
CA TRP A 232 1.78 -10.99 -3.60
C TRP A 232 1.91 -10.22 -2.28
N LYS A 233 1.67 -8.91 -2.27
CA LYS A 233 1.87 -8.07 -1.08
C LYS A 233 0.78 -7.03 -0.84
N ASP A 234 0.15 -6.51 -1.89
CA ASP A 234 -0.81 -5.42 -1.79
C ASP A 234 -2.22 -5.94 -1.56
N VAL A 235 -3.03 -5.16 -0.86
CA VAL A 235 -4.37 -5.56 -0.43
C VAL A 235 -5.40 -4.58 -0.95
N ILE A 236 -6.40 -5.11 -1.66
CA ILE A 236 -7.57 -4.32 -2.04
C ILE A 236 -8.45 -4.12 -0.82
N ILE A 237 -8.78 -2.88 -0.51
CA ILE A 237 -9.69 -2.52 0.58
C ILE A 237 -10.94 -1.82 0.02
N PRO A 238 -12.09 -1.85 0.70
CA PRO A 238 -13.21 -1.04 0.26
C PRO A 238 -12.87 0.46 0.34
N GLY A 239 -13.41 1.24 -0.61
CA GLY A 239 -13.42 2.70 -0.50
C GLY A 239 -14.17 3.17 0.75
N ASN A 240 -13.96 4.42 1.18
CA ASN A 240 -14.64 4.91 2.38
C ASN A 240 -16.14 4.93 2.17
N LEU A 241 -16.86 4.22 3.04
CA LEU A 241 -18.30 4.28 3.14
C LEU A 241 -18.69 5.25 4.25
N GLU A 242 -19.80 5.95 4.09
CA GLU A 242 -20.35 6.77 5.16
C GLU A 242 -20.79 5.88 6.34
N ASP A 243 -20.47 6.29 7.57
CA ASP A 243 -20.74 5.49 8.77
C ASP A 243 -22.22 5.14 8.93
N GLY A 244 -23.12 6.03 8.52
CA GLY A 244 -24.56 5.80 8.58
C GLY A 244 -25.07 4.72 7.63
N MET A 245 -24.24 4.28 6.67
CA MET A 245 -24.55 3.15 5.79
C MET A 245 -24.09 1.79 6.36
N THR A 246 -23.21 1.79 7.37
CA THR A 246 -22.60 0.56 7.90
C THR A 246 -22.86 0.32 9.38
N LYS A 247 -23.25 1.34 10.16
CA LYS A 247 -23.65 1.16 11.55
C LYS A 247 -24.96 0.37 11.63
N ARG A 248 -25.04 -0.55 12.60
CA ARG A 248 -26.26 -1.29 13.01
C ARG A 248 -27.33 -0.40 13.67
N GLY A 249 -27.37 0.89 13.34
CA GLY A 249 -28.36 1.83 13.81
C GLY A 249 -29.47 2.03 12.77
N ALA A 250 -30.27 3.08 12.94
CA ALA A 250 -31.22 3.49 11.91
C ALA A 250 -30.47 3.73 10.59
N ALA A 251 -30.74 2.90 9.58
CA ALA A 251 -30.12 3.03 8.27
C ALA A 251 -30.44 4.43 7.72
N MET A 252 -29.42 5.22 7.41
CA MET A 252 -29.64 6.57 6.84
C MET A 252 -30.36 6.51 5.49
N ALA A 253 -30.29 5.38 4.80
CA ALA A 253 -31.06 5.09 3.61
C ALA A 253 -31.48 3.62 3.61
N GLN A 254 -32.75 3.38 3.30
CA GLN A 254 -33.26 2.04 2.99
C GLN A 254 -33.07 1.81 1.47
N PRO A 255 -32.33 0.77 1.04
CA PRO A 255 -32.22 0.45 -0.37
C PRO A 255 -33.61 0.21 -0.94
N LEU A 256 -33.96 0.87 -2.06
CA LEU A 256 -35.23 0.59 -2.73
C LEU A 256 -35.31 -0.90 -3.10
N PRO A 257 -36.45 -1.58 -2.88
CA PRO A 257 -36.70 -2.91 -3.42
C PRO A 257 -36.48 -2.92 -4.94
N LEU A 258 -35.98 -4.02 -5.50
CA LEU A 258 -35.71 -4.13 -6.95
C LEU A 258 -36.92 -3.73 -7.80
N SER A 259 -38.14 -4.10 -7.38
CA SER A 259 -39.39 -3.76 -8.05
C SER A 259 -39.69 -2.25 -8.09
N LYS A 260 -39.11 -1.46 -7.18
CA LYS A 260 -39.25 0.00 -7.12
C LYS A 260 -38.07 0.75 -7.73
N ARG A 261 -37.05 0.04 -8.22
CA ARG A 261 -35.88 0.66 -8.85
C ARG A 261 -36.17 0.91 -10.32
N LYS A 262 -36.07 2.18 -10.74
CA LYS A 262 -36.12 2.55 -12.16
C LYS A 262 -34.97 1.93 -12.96
N TYR A 263 -33.82 1.71 -12.32
CA TYR A 263 -32.64 1.08 -12.93
C TYR A 263 -32.07 0.05 -11.97
N LEU A 264 -31.64 -1.09 -12.51
CA LEU A 264 -31.03 -2.19 -11.73
C LEU A 264 -29.61 -1.85 -11.28
N ALA A 265 -28.88 -1.05 -12.06
CA ALA A 265 -27.52 -0.63 -11.74
C ALA A 265 -27.24 0.80 -12.20
N ASN A 266 -26.41 1.50 -11.40
CA ASN A 266 -25.80 2.77 -11.76
C ASN A 266 -24.31 2.55 -12.00
N TYR A 267 -23.81 2.93 -13.17
CA TYR A 267 -22.36 3.01 -13.39
C TYR A 267 -21.88 4.41 -13.06
N LEU A 268 -21.00 4.51 -12.07
CA LEU A 268 -20.28 5.74 -11.72
C LEU A 268 -18.77 5.47 -11.82
N GLY A 269 -18.15 5.97 -12.88
CA GLY A 269 -16.74 5.69 -13.11
C GLY A 269 -16.19 6.32 -14.38
N ARG A 270 -14.89 6.11 -14.59
CA ARG A 270 -14.21 6.51 -15.83
C ARG A 270 -14.20 5.31 -16.76
N ALA A 271 -14.79 5.47 -17.94
CA ALA A 271 -14.70 4.46 -18.98
C ALA A 271 -13.23 4.28 -19.41
N GLN A 272 -12.76 3.04 -19.52
CA GLN A 272 -11.40 2.73 -19.99
C GLN A 272 -11.25 3.09 -21.48
N GLY A 273 -10.87 4.34 -21.74
CA GLY A 273 -10.68 4.86 -23.09
C GLY A 273 -11.95 4.83 -23.95
N LYS A 274 -11.75 4.94 -25.28
CA LYS A 274 -12.84 4.97 -26.26
C LYS A 274 -13.62 3.65 -26.30
N VAL A 275 -12.92 2.52 -26.26
CA VAL A 275 -13.52 1.17 -26.35
C VAL A 275 -14.45 0.90 -25.17
N GLY A 276 -13.98 1.14 -23.93
CA GLY A 276 -14.81 0.98 -22.74
C GLY A 276 -16.04 1.89 -22.76
N ARG A 277 -15.90 3.12 -23.26
CA ARG A 277 -17.01 4.07 -23.38
C ARG A 277 -18.06 3.58 -24.37
N LEU A 278 -17.64 3.11 -25.55
CA LEU A 278 -18.55 2.60 -26.56
C LEU A 278 -19.31 1.37 -26.06
N LYS A 279 -18.62 0.45 -25.37
CA LYS A 279 -19.26 -0.74 -24.81
C LYS A 279 -20.27 -0.43 -23.69
N LEU A 280 -19.98 0.56 -22.85
CA LEU A 280 -20.94 1.04 -21.85
C LEU A 280 -22.17 1.71 -22.49
N ILE A 281 -21.97 2.48 -23.57
CA ILE A 281 -23.07 3.07 -24.33
C ILE A 281 -23.92 1.97 -25.00
N GLU A 282 -23.29 0.96 -25.59
CA GLU A 282 -23.98 -0.19 -26.19
C GLU A 282 -24.80 -0.96 -25.15
N LEU A 283 -24.23 -1.24 -23.99
CA LEU A 283 -24.93 -1.85 -22.85
C LEU A 283 -26.12 -1.01 -22.38
N ALA A 284 -25.96 0.31 -22.25
CA ALA A 284 -27.05 1.20 -21.86
C ALA A 284 -28.16 1.24 -22.92
N LYS A 285 -27.83 1.17 -24.21
CA LYS A 285 -28.80 1.07 -25.31
C LYS A 285 -29.51 -0.28 -25.33
N GLN A 286 -28.81 -1.38 -25.03
CA GLN A 286 -29.39 -2.71 -24.98
C GLN A 286 -30.34 -2.87 -23.78
N TYR A 287 -30.08 -2.14 -22.69
CA TYR A 287 -30.86 -2.23 -21.45
C TYR A 287 -31.29 -0.85 -20.92
N PRO A 288 -32.09 -0.10 -21.70
CA PRO A 288 -32.42 1.30 -21.39
C PRO A 288 -33.20 1.44 -20.07
N ASP A 289 -33.96 0.41 -19.69
CA ASP A 289 -34.77 0.40 -18.46
C ASP A 289 -34.05 -0.28 -17.28
N LYS A 290 -32.81 -0.76 -17.47
CA LYS A 290 -32.06 -1.47 -16.42
C LYS A 290 -30.75 -0.80 -16.04
N VAL A 291 -30.14 -0.03 -16.94
CA VAL A 291 -28.82 0.57 -16.72
C VAL A 291 -28.90 2.08 -16.87
N TYR A 292 -28.55 2.79 -15.79
CA TYR A 292 -28.31 4.23 -15.86
C TYR A 292 -26.81 4.52 -15.84
N LEU A 293 -26.37 5.29 -16.84
CA LEU A 293 -24.97 5.53 -17.11
C LEU A 293 -24.61 6.99 -16.82
N PHE A 294 -23.86 7.22 -15.74
CA PHE A 294 -23.31 8.54 -15.41
C PHE A 294 -21.79 8.54 -15.62
N ILE A 295 -21.35 8.92 -16.82
CA ILE A 295 -19.93 9.01 -17.17
C ILE A 295 -19.41 10.41 -16.83
N TYR A 296 -18.42 10.51 -15.96
CA TYR A 296 -17.68 11.76 -15.78
C TYR A 296 -16.96 12.14 -17.08
N LEU A 297 -17.51 13.12 -17.79
CA LEU A 297 -16.87 13.82 -18.92
C LEU A 297 -15.78 14.76 -18.39
N PHE A 298 -14.73 14.21 -17.79
CA PHE A 298 -13.47 14.96 -17.71
C PHE A 298 -12.78 14.84 -19.06
N SER A 299 -13.06 15.81 -19.94
CA SER A 299 -12.19 16.13 -21.07
C SER A 299 -10.80 16.48 -20.53
N PHE A 300 -9.81 15.71 -20.98
CA PHE A 300 -8.41 16.14 -21.07
C PHE A 300 -8.01 15.92 -22.52
#